data_AF-A0A651EXK5-F1
#
_entry.id   AF-A0A651EXK5-F1
#
_cell.length_a   1.000
_cell.length_b   1.000
_cell.length_c   1.000
_cell.angle_alpha   90.00
_cell.angle_beta   90.00
_cell.angle_gamma   90.00
#
_symmetry.space_group_name_H-M   'P 1'
#
loop_
_entity.id
_entity.type
_entity.pdbx_description
1 polymer ?
#
loop_
_entity_poly.entity_id
_entity_poly.type
_entity_poly.pdbx_seq_one_letter_code
_entity_poly.pdbx_strand_id
1 'polypeptide(L)'
;MTFRYFLPVLVSLLLTVTNSFAQTLKDNASVRTSDNKDVVLWRAERSIEAFTLPTDQANWYDVYVRVLVDKSMLDDETLAEGTVLYLAGGETYATLEREIKVFKHAQAQGRKNKNRWEVVLKAKAFHTQFEKGSIPERKLEEMLNTTKKGMISREMDALIEEWQLKFVDMDEFSIYPIYQTQRSLTKETSFKMLIVYKRGGAFFGIITNEFQLNIPVKSEKEESDLYFYFPAQKATDRDFDALMNVVFEFIKL
;
A
#
# COMPACT_ATOMS: atom_id res chain seq x y z
N MET A 1 12.68 42.99 42.25
CA MET A 1 13.45 41.86 41.66
C MET A 1 12.51 40.66 41.58
N THR A 2 11.87 40.46 40.44
CA THR A 2 10.94 39.34 40.20
C THR A 2 11.58 38.41 39.19
N PHE A 3 12.08 37.27 39.66
CA PHE A 3 12.59 36.21 38.80
C PHE A 3 11.42 35.52 38.10
N ARG A 4 11.29 35.75 36.78
CA ARG A 4 10.43 34.95 35.91
C ARG A 4 11.19 33.69 35.51
N TYR A 5 10.77 32.54 36.03
CA TYR A 5 11.20 31.24 35.54
C TYR A 5 10.59 31.02 34.15
N PHE A 6 11.43 31.05 33.12
CA PHE A 6 11.09 30.53 31.79
C PHE A 6 11.20 29.01 31.85
N LEU A 7 10.04 28.34 31.84
CA LEU A 7 9.96 26.90 31.61
C LEU A 7 10.24 26.66 30.11
N PRO A 8 11.28 25.89 29.73
CA PRO A 8 11.44 25.51 28.33
C PRO A 8 10.33 24.50 27.98
N VAL A 9 9.48 24.87 27.03
CA VAL A 9 8.53 23.95 26.38
C VAL A 9 9.36 22.90 25.66
N LEU A 10 9.45 21.72 26.26
CA LEU A 10 10.03 20.54 25.66
C LEU A 10 9.10 20.10 24.52
N VAL A 11 9.37 20.55 23.30
CA VAL A 11 8.71 20.05 22.10
C VAL A 11 9.19 18.61 21.91
N SER A 12 8.45 17.67 22.50
CA SER A 12 8.67 16.25 22.32
C SER A 12 8.34 15.92 20.87
N LEU A 13 9.39 15.73 20.05
CA LEU A 13 9.29 15.27 18.68
C LEU A 13 8.77 13.83 18.71
N LEU A 14 7.45 13.67 18.73
CA LEU A 14 6.80 12.36 18.57
C LEU A 14 7.16 11.88 17.16
N LEU A 15 8.17 11.01 17.07
CA LEU A 15 8.39 10.16 15.89
C LEU A 15 7.13 9.32 15.73
N THR A 16 6.19 9.78 14.90
CA THR A 16 5.08 8.97 14.42
C THR A 16 5.68 7.82 13.63
N VAL A 17 5.91 6.70 14.31
CA VAL A 17 6.07 5.40 13.67
C VAL A 17 4.75 5.14 12.95
N THR A 18 4.74 5.42 11.65
CA THR A 18 3.66 5.01 10.76
C THR A 18 3.89 3.52 10.54
N ASN A 19 3.16 2.67 11.26
CA ASN A 19 3.08 1.26 10.92
C ASN A 19 2.34 1.19 9.57
N SER A 20 3.12 1.17 8.49
CA SER A 20 2.58 0.95 7.16
C SER A 20 2.19 -0.51 7.09
N PHE A 21 0.92 -0.79 6.85
CA PHE A 21 0.50 -2.12 6.44
C PHE A 21 1.11 -2.41 5.07
N ALA A 22 2.21 -3.16 5.04
CA ALA A 22 2.90 -3.54 3.82
C ALA A 22 2.46 -4.94 3.39
N GLN A 23 2.16 -5.11 2.09
CA GLN A 23 1.96 -6.45 1.54
C GLN A 23 3.32 -7.14 1.45
N THR A 24 3.39 -8.44 1.75
CA THR A 24 4.67 -9.15 1.82
C THR A 24 4.71 -10.28 0.81
N LEU A 25 5.66 -10.24 -0.11
CA LEU A 25 6.03 -11.39 -0.93
C LEU A 25 6.80 -12.39 -0.05
N LYS A 26 6.44 -13.68 -0.14
CA LYS A 26 7.09 -14.76 0.60
C LYS A 26 8.53 -14.99 0.15
N ASP A 27 9.28 -15.70 0.98
CA ASP A 27 10.46 -16.43 0.52
C ASP A 27 10.08 -17.40 -0.62
N ASN A 28 10.99 -17.55 -1.58
CA ASN A 28 10.80 -18.36 -2.79
C ASN A 28 9.64 -17.91 -3.70
N ALA A 29 9.09 -16.71 -3.47
CA ALA A 29 8.05 -16.14 -4.33
C ALA A 29 8.56 -16.01 -5.78
N SER A 30 7.84 -16.62 -6.71
CA SER A 30 8.11 -16.52 -8.15
C SER A 30 7.34 -15.34 -8.73
N VAL A 31 8.08 -14.35 -9.22
CA VAL A 31 7.54 -13.14 -9.82
C VAL A 31 7.76 -13.19 -11.34
N ARG A 32 6.76 -12.78 -12.12
CA ARG A 32 6.66 -13.03 -13.57
C ARG A 32 6.45 -11.74 -14.34
N THR A 33 6.68 -11.78 -15.65
CA THR A 33 6.41 -10.62 -16.52
C THR A 33 4.91 -10.31 -16.63
N SER A 34 4.60 -9.05 -16.90
CA SER A 34 3.25 -8.56 -17.14
C SER A 34 2.59 -9.22 -18.35
N ASP A 35 3.39 -9.57 -19.36
CA ASP A 35 2.95 -9.93 -20.70
C ASP A 35 2.82 -11.45 -20.89
N ASN A 36 3.57 -12.22 -20.11
CA ASN A 36 3.56 -13.68 -20.15
C ASN A 36 3.82 -14.29 -18.75
N LYS A 37 2.77 -14.87 -18.17
CA LYS A 37 2.79 -15.45 -16.83
C LYS A 37 3.64 -16.72 -16.70
N ASP A 38 4.05 -17.33 -17.79
CA ASP A 38 4.90 -18.52 -17.74
C ASP A 38 6.38 -18.15 -17.63
N VAL A 39 6.73 -16.87 -17.87
CA VAL A 39 8.10 -16.38 -17.80
C VAL A 39 8.35 -15.76 -16.43
N VAL A 40 9.17 -16.46 -15.64
CA VAL A 40 9.67 -15.98 -14.35
C VAL A 40 10.75 -14.93 -14.59
N LEU A 41 10.59 -13.75 -13.97
CA LEU A 41 11.59 -12.68 -13.99
C LEU A 41 12.61 -12.86 -12.88
N TRP A 42 12.16 -13.27 -11.68
CA TRP A 42 13.04 -13.66 -10.57
C TRP A 42 12.29 -14.53 -9.56
N ARG A 43 13.07 -15.21 -8.72
CA ARG A 43 12.60 -15.88 -7.50
C ARG A 43 13.18 -15.19 -6.29
N ALA A 44 12.32 -14.80 -5.36
CA ALA A 44 12.73 -14.15 -4.12
C ALA A 44 13.48 -15.15 -3.24
N GLU A 45 14.70 -14.83 -2.81
CA GLU A 45 15.43 -15.62 -1.82
C GLU A 45 14.98 -15.31 -0.39
N ARG A 46 14.35 -14.15 -0.20
CA ARG A 46 13.86 -13.64 1.09
C ARG A 46 12.52 -12.94 0.91
N SER A 47 11.76 -12.83 1.99
CA SER A 47 10.55 -12.02 1.96
C SER A 47 10.88 -10.54 1.76
N ILE A 48 9.97 -9.82 1.11
CA ILE A 48 10.09 -8.38 0.91
C ILE A 48 8.72 -7.73 0.90
N GLU A 49 8.68 -6.49 1.38
CA GLU A 49 7.51 -5.64 1.18
C GLU A 49 7.30 -5.35 -0.31
N ALA A 50 6.03 -5.36 -0.72
CA ALA A 50 5.59 -5.06 -2.06
C ALA A 50 4.34 -4.17 -2.00
N PHE A 51 4.11 -3.45 -3.09
CA PHE A 51 2.80 -2.90 -3.42
C PHE A 51 2.09 -3.84 -4.39
N THR A 52 0.80 -4.09 -4.18
CA THR A 52 -0.06 -4.89 -5.05
C THR A 52 -1.16 -4.02 -5.64
N LEU A 53 -1.48 -4.25 -6.91
CA LEU A 53 -2.68 -3.76 -7.56
C LEU A 53 -3.42 -4.95 -8.18
N PRO A 54 -4.71 -5.17 -7.87
CA PRO A 54 -5.52 -6.21 -8.53
C PRO A 54 -5.48 -6.07 -10.05
N THR A 55 -5.53 -7.20 -10.76
CA THR A 55 -5.67 -7.24 -12.22
C THR A 55 -7.05 -7.73 -12.62
N ASP A 56 -7.40 -7.57 -13.90
CA ASP A 56 -8.58 -8.16 -14.55
C ASP A 56 -8.63 -9.70 -14.42
N GLN A 57 -7.46 -10.31 -14.19
CA GLN A 57 -7.30 -11.74 -14.08
C GLN A 57 -7.36 -12.18 -12.61
N ALA A 58 -8.35 -13.01 -12.30
CA ALA A 58 -8.59 -13.52 -10.95
C ALA A 58 -7.30 -14.05 -10.30
N ASN A 59 -7.05 -13.62 -9.06
CA ASN A 59 -5.92 -14.01 -8.21
C ASN A 59 -4.53 -13.56 -8.67
N TRP A 60 -4.42 -12.75 -9.73
CA TRP A 60 -3.17 -12.14 -10.17
C TRP A 60 -3.12 -10.67 -9.80
N TYR A 61 -1.93 -10.23 -9.38
CA TYR A 61 -1.66 -8.86 -8.96
C TYR A 61 -0.47 -8.31 -9.73
N ASP A 62 -0.58 -7.07 -10.16
CA ASP A 62 0.59 -6.26 -10.48
C ASP A 62 1.33 -6.00 -9.16
N VAL A 63 2.63 -6.28 -9.14
CA VAL A 63 3.49 -6.09 -7.98
C VAL A 63 4.56 -5.06 -8.26
N TYR A 64 4.80 -4.21 -7.26
CA TYR A 64 5.87 -3.24 -7.29
C TYR A 64 6.77 -3.49 -6.09
N VAL A 65 8.05 -3.72 -6.38
CA VAL A 65 9.05 -4.07 -5.38
C VAL A 65 10.19 -3.08 -5.47
N ARG A 66 10.56 -2.51 -4.33
CA ARG A 66 11.67 -1.56 -4.21
C ARG A 66 12.92 -2.31 -3.80
N VAL A 67 13.95 -2.27 -4.65
CA VAL A 67 15.23 -2.96 -4.42
C VAL A 67 16.40 -2.03 -4.73
N LEU A 68 17.58 -2.42 -4.27
CA LEU A 68 18.84 -1.79 -4.66
C LEU A 68 19.54 -2.64 -5.71
N VAL A 69 20.18 -1.98 -6.67
CA VAL A 69 21.01 -2.61 -7.71
C VAL A 69 22.31 -1.84 -7.86
N ASP A 70 23.38 -2.49 -8.27
CA ASP A 70 24.64 -1.81 -8.53
C ASP A 70 24.52 -0.90 -9.76
N LYS A 71 25.16 0.28 -9.70
CA LYS A 71 25.04 1.31 -10.75
C LYS A 71 25.40 0.82 -12.16
N SER A 72 26.35 -0.09 -12.26
CA SER A 72 26.82 -0.64 -13.52
C SER A 72 25.83 -1.59 -14.19
N MET A 73 24.79 -2.03 -13.47
CA MET A 73 23.81 -3.00 -13.98
C MET A 73 22.59 -2.34 -14.61
N LEU A 74 22.41 -1.02 -14.44
CA LEU A 74 21.30 -0.27 -15.01
C LEU A 74 21.77 0.39 -16.32
N ASP A 75 21.23 -0.07 -17.43
CA ASP A 75 21.46 0.48 -18.77
C ASP A 75 20.13 0.86 -19.41
N ASP A 76 19.96 2.12 -19.80
CA ASP A 76 18.71 2.67 -20.37
C ASP A 76 17.41 2.16 -19.71
N GLU A 77 17.30 2.38 -18.39
CA GLU A 77 16.18 1.92 -17.55
C GLU A 77 15.97 0.39 -17.53
N THR A 78 16.94 -0.40 -17.97
CA THR A 78 16.83 -1.86 -18.11
C THR A 78 17.88 -2.56 -17.26
N LEU A 79 17.49 -3.67 -16.64
CA LEU A 79 18.38 -4.55 -15.89
C LEU A 79 18.51 -5.87 -16.65
N ALA A 80 19.75 -6.27 -16.94
CA ALA A 80 20.04 -7.51 -17.65
C ALA A 80 19.77 -8.76 -16.79
N GLU A 81 19.57 -9.90 -17.47
CA GLU A 81 19.59 -11.22 -16.83
C GLU A 81 20.88 -11.42 -16.01
N GLY A 82 20.76 -12.03 -14.83
CA GLY A 82 21.87 -12.23 -13.89
C GLY A 82 22.13 -11.04 -12.96
N THR A 83 21.41 -9.93 -13.10
CA THR A 83 21.52 -8.81 -12.15
C THR A 83 21.10 -9.23 -10.74
N VAL A 84 21.93 -8.91 -9.76
CA VAL A 84 21.64 -9.16 -8.33
C VAL A 84 20.81 -8.00 -7.77
N LEU A 85 19.68 -8.34 -7.16
CA LEU A 85 18.79 -7.42 -6.46
C LEU A 85 19.09 -7.48 -4.97
N TYR A 86 19.22 -6.33 -4.31
CA TYR A 86 19.51 -6.24 -2.89
C TYR A 86 18.36 -5.59 -2.11
N LEU A 87 18.18 -6.01 -0.86
CA LEU A 87 17.36 -5.30 0.12
C LEU A 87 18.04 -3.99 0.54
N ALA A 88 17.29 -3.10 1.19
CA ALA A 88 17.83 -1.84 1.72
C ALA A 88 19.00 -2.05 2.71
N GLY A 89 19.02 -3.18 3.43
CA GLY A 89 20.11 -3.60 4.31
C GLY A 89 21.38 -4.08 3.58
N GLY A 90 21.31 -4.26 2.26
CA GLY A 90 22.41 -4.70 1.41
C GLY A 90 22.52 -6.22 1.24
N GLU A 91 21.65 -6.99 1.88
CA GLU A 91 21.50 -8.43 1.68
C GLU A 91 20.93 -8.73 0.28
N THR A 92 21.33 -9.84 -0.31
CA THR A 92 20.73 -10.31 -1.57
C THR A 92 19.26 -10.66 -1.35
N TYR A 93 18.41 -10.10 -2.20
CA TYR A 93 16.99 -10.40 -2.28
C TYR A 93 16.70 -11.46 -3.35
N ALA A 94 17.30 -11.32 -4.53
CA ALA A 94 17.11 -12.23 -5.66
C ALA A 94 18.18 -12.00 -6.73
N THR A 95 18.23 -12.89 -7.71
CA THR A 95 18.93 -12.68 -8.98
C THR A 95 17.91 -12.72 -10.12
N LEU A 96 18.01 -11.78 -11.07
CA LEU A 96 17.14 -11.76 -12.25
C LEU A 96 17.40 -12.98 -13.13
N GLU A 97 16.33 -13.70 -13.48
CA GLU A 97 16.33 -14.81 -14.44
C GLU A 97 16.08 -14.33 -15.87
N ARG A 98 15.57 -13.11 -16.03
CA ARG A 98 15.34 -12.45 -17.30
C ARG A 98 15.55 -10.95 -17.18
N GLU A 99 15.81 -10.34 -18.31
CA GLU A 99 15.85 -8.89 -18.43
C GLU A 99 14.51 -8.26 -18.02
N ILE A 100 14.57 -7.09 -17.38
CA ILE A 100 13.38 -6.33 -16.97
C ILE A 100 13.61 -4.83 -17.13
N LYS A 101 12.57 -4.14 -17.61
CA LYS A 101 12.51 -2.68 -17.54
C LYS A 101 12.17 -2.21 -16.12
N VAL A 102 12.95 -1.27 -15.61
CA VAL A 102 12.73 -0.60 -14.34
C VAL A 102 11.54 0.36 -14.46
N PHE A 103 10.63 0.31 -13.47
CA PHE A 103 9.46 1.20 -13.45
C PHE A 103 9.85 2.62 -13.03
N LYS A 104 10.70 2.75 -12.00
CA LYS A 104 11.26 4.03 -11.53
C LYS A 104 12.64 3.78 -10.93
N HIS A 105 13.56 4.74 -11.05
CA HIS A 105 14.85 4.68 -10.34
C HIS A 105 15.26 6.03 -9.77
N ALA A 106 16.03 6.01 -8.68
CA ALA A 106 16.65 7.18 -8.07
C ALA A 106 17.94 6.80 -7.35
N GLN A 107 18.82 7.78 -7.15
CA GLN A 107 20.09 7.55 -6.49
C GLN A 107 19.83 7.05 -5.06
N ALA A 108 20.36 5.88 -4.72
CA ALA A 108 20.17 5.31 -3.38
C ALA A 108 20.75 6.24 -2.31
N GLN A 109 20.00 6.47 -1.24
CA GLN A 109 20.42 7.33 -0.14
C GLN A 109 21.38 6.62 0.83
N GLY A 110 22.25 7.39 1.47
CA GLY A 110 23.17 6.91 2.50
C GLY A 110 24.54 6.47 1.99
N ARG A 111 25.58 6.71 2.81
CA ARG A 111 26.99 6.52 2.43
C ARG A 111 27.32 5.09 1.97
N LYS A 112 26.67 4.07 2.56
CA LYS A 112 26.87 2.65 2.22
C LYS A 112 26.33 2.29 0.83
N ASN A 113 25.37 3.06 0.29
CA ASN A 113 24.68 2.78 -0.97
C ASN A 113 25.10 3.72 -2.11
N LYS A 114 26.21 4.47 -1.95
CA LYS A 114 26.67 5.45 -2.95
C LYS A 114 26.89 4.90 -4.37
N ASN A 115 27.15 3.59 -4.47
CA ASN A 115 27.39 2.89 -5.74
C ASN A 115 26.16 2.13 -6.25
N ARG A 116 24.98 2.38 -5.65
CA ARG A 116 23.75 1.68 -5.99
C ARG A 116 22.69 2.65 -6.49
N TRP A 117 21.84 2.14 -7.38
CA TRP A 117 20.53 2.72 -7.67
C TRP A 117 19.50 2.07 -6.76
N GLU A 118 18.51 2.86 -6.37
CA GLU A 118 17.27 2.36 -5.83
C GLU A 118 16.25 2.32 -6.95
N VAL A 119 15.65 1.16 -7.16
CA VAL A 119 14.77 0.89 -8.30
C VAL A 119 13.45 0.32 -7.81
N VAL A 120 12.37 0.68 -8.49
CA VAL A 120 11.07 0.03 -8.37
C VAL A 120 10.91 -0.87 -9.59
N LEU A 121 10.69 -2.16 -9.35
CA LEU A 121 10.42 -3.14 -10.40
C LEU A 121 8.91 -3.39 -10.44
N LYS A 122 8.31 -3.34 -11.64
CA LYS A 122 6.92 -3.73 -11.86
C LYS A 122 6.87 -5.13 -12.47
N ALA A 123 6.07 -6.02 -11.91
CA ALA A 123 5.91 -7.38 -12.39
C ALA A 123 4.53 -7.94 -12.00
N LYS A 124 4.31 -9.25 -12.16
CA LYS A 124 3.09 -9.95 -11.74
C LYS A 124 3.38 -11.09 -10.77
N ALA A 125 2.54 -11.22 -9.74
CA ALA A 125 2.57 -12.35 -8.82
C ALA A 125 1.17 -12.94 -8.63
N PHE A 126 1.13 -14.26 -8.42
CA PHE A 126 -0.11 -14.95 -8.06
C PHE A 126 -0.34 -14.84 -6.55
N HIS A 127 -1.59 -14.79 -6.12
CA HIS A 127 -1.93 -14.59 -4.70
C HIS A 127 -1.22 -15.52 -3.71
N THR A 128 -0.89 -16.76 -4.10
CA THR A 128 -0.21 -17.72 -3.22
C THR A 128 1.22 -17.31 -2.89
N GLN A 129 1.81 -16.41 -3.66
CA GLN A 129 3.17 -15.89 -3.47
C GLN A 129 3.27 -14.86 -2.34
N PHE A 130 2.15 -14.42 -1.77
CA PHE A 130 2.11 -13.46 -0.68
C PHE A 130 1.84 -14.12 0.65
N GLU A 131 2.34 -13.52 1.74
CA GLU A 131 2.00 -13.92 3.09
C GLU A 131 0.49 -13.85 3.31
N LYS A 132 -0.07 -14.83 4.02
CA LYS A 132 -1.51 -14.94 4.21
C LYS A 132 -2.02 -13.70 4.95
N GLY A 133 -3.04 -13.05 4.39
CA GLY A 133 -3.64 -11.86 5.00
C GLY A 133 -2.84 -10.57 4.81
N SER A 134 -1.68 -10.60 4.12
CA SER A 134 -0.89 -9.41 3.83
C SER A 134 -1.48 -8.54 2.70
N ILE A 135 -2.39 -9.08 1.88
CA ILE A 135 -3.12 -8.32 0.85
C ILE A 135 -4.39 -7.73 1.48
N PRO A 136 -4.47 -6.41 1.70
CA PRO A 136 -5.54 -5.81 2.49
C PRO A 136 -6.89 -5.88 1.77
N GLU A 137 -6.93 -5.66 0.45
CA GLU A 137 -8.14 -5.75 -0.37
C GLU A 137 -8.77 -7.15 -0.27
N ARG A 138 -7.97 -8.19 -0.44
CA ARG A 138 -8.43 -9.58 -0.36
C ARG A 138 -8.93 -9.94 1.03
N LYS A 139 -8.19 -9.53 2.07
CA LYS A 139 -8.60 -9.80 3.46
C LYS A 139 -9.91 -9.09 3.79
N LEU A 140 -10.08 -7.86 3.31
CA LEU A 140 -11.31 -7.10 3.46
C LEU A 140 -12.47 -7.74 2.69
N GLU A 141 -12.23 -8.19 1.46
CA GLU A 141 -13.23 -8.92 0.65
C GLU A 141 -13.67 -10.21 1.33
N GLU A 142 -12.73 -11.05 1.77
CA GLU A 142 -13.02 -12.30 2.47
C GLU A 142 -13.86 -12.04 3.73
N MET A 143 -13.50 -11.01 4.51
CA MET A 143 -14.23 -10.65 5.72
C MET A 143 -15.63 -10.11 5.41
N LEU A 144 -15.78 -9.15 4.49
CA LEU A 144 -17.09 -8.54 4.21
C LEU A 144 -18.07 -9.47 3.50
N ASN A 145 -17.57 -10.40 2.66
CA ASN A 145 -18.41 -11.40 2.00
C ASN A 145 -18.97 -12.46 2.95
N THR A 146 -18.29 -12.70 4.09
CA THR A 146 -18.69 -13.72 5.07
C THR A 146 -19.39 -13.13 6.31
N THR A 147 -19.21 -11.82 6.55
CA THR A 147 -19.72 -11.14 7.73
C THR A 147 -21.19 -10.77 7.58
N LYS A 148 -21.99 -11.11 8.60
CA LYS A 148 -23.37 -10.63 8.68
C LYS A 148 -23.40 -9.12 8.83
N LYS A 149 -24.28 -8.46 8.10
CA LYS A 149 -24.42 -6.99 8.08
C LYS A 149 -24.40 -6.28 9.44
N GLY A 150 -25.04 -6.83 10.47
CA GLY A 150 -25.06 -6.25 11.82
C GLY A 150 -23.73 -6.33 12.58
N MET A 151 -22.76 -7.08 12.06
CA MET A 151 -21.46 -7.32 12.68
C MET A 151 -20.33 -6.57 11.97
N ILE A 152 -20.59 -5.97 10.80
CA ILE A 152 -19.55 -5.35 9.95
C ILE A 152 -18.72 -4.34 10.73
N SER A 153 -19.33 -3.41 11.47
CA SER A 153 -18.57 -2.41 12.23
C SER A 153 -17.60 -3.05 13.23
N ARG A 154 -18.03 -4.11 13.93
CA ARG A 154 -17.19 -4.82 14.91
C ARG A 154 -16.01 -5.52 14.23
N GLU A 155 -16.24 -6.17 13.10
CA GLU A 155 -15.16 -6.84 12.35
C GLU A 155 -14.20 -5.82 11.73
N MET A 156 -14.70 -4.64 11.31
CA MET A 156 -13.85 -3.53 10.87
C MET A 156 -13.00 -2.96 12.01
N ASP A 157 -13.56 -2.80 13.22
CA ASP A 157 -12.81 -2.35 14.40
C ASP A 157 -11.67 -3.32 14.73
N ALA A 158 -11.96 -4.62 14.71
CA ALA A 158 -10.96 -5.66 14.92
C ALA A 158 -9.86 -5.64 13.84
N LEU A 159 -10.23 -5.37 12.58
CA LEU A 159 -9.28 -5.26 11.48
C LEU A 159 -8.38 -4.03 11.63
N ILE A 160 -8.94 -2.88 12.03
CA ILE A 160 -8.20 -1.65 12.32
C ILE A 160 -7.19 -1.88 13.46
N GLU A 161 -7.60 -2.57 14.52
CA GLU A 161 -6.73 -2.90 15.64
C GLU A 161 -5.61 -3.86 15.23
N GLU A 162 -5.93 -4.91 14.48
CA GLU A 162 -4.95 -5.88 13.98
C GLU A 162 -3.91 -5.21 13.06
N TRP A 163 -4.36 -4.32 12.19
CA TRP A 163 -3.50 -3.56 11.28
C TRP A 163 -2.84 -2.36 11.94
N GLN A 164 -3.19 -2.07 13.20
CA GLN A 164 -2.70 -0.92 13.96
C GLN A 164 -2.85 0.41 13.19
N LEU A 165 -3.96 0.57 12.47
CA LEU A 165 -4.20 1.75 11.67
C LEU A 165 -4.42 2.96 12.56
N LYS A 166 -3.74 4.06 12.22
CA LYS A 166 -3.98 5.38 12.82
C LYS A 166 -5.05 6.09 12.02
N PHE A 167 -5.93 6.82 12.70
CA PHE A 167 -6.91 7.66 12.02
C PHE A 167 -6.47 9.11 11.93
N VAL A 168 -7.07 9.80 10.97
CA VAL A 168 -7.06 11.25 10.82
C VAL A 168 -8.51 11.72 11.01
N ASP A 169 -8.72 12.66 11.94
CA ASP A 169 -10.03 13.29 12.12
C ASP A 169 -10.25 14.35 11.04
N MET A 170 -11.40 14.27 10.39
CA MET A 170 -11.79 15.11 9.26
C MET A 170 -13.27 15.50 9.43
N ASP A 171 -13.55 16.65 10.04
CA ASP A 171 -14.90 17.21 10.25
C ASP A 171 -15.97 16.21 10.76
N GLU A 172 -16.68 15.55 9.83
CA GLU A 172 -17.77 14.60 10.06
C GLU A 172 -17.30 13.13 10.08
N PHE A 173 -16.02 12.86 9.80
CA PHE A 173 -15.46 11.52 9.64
C PHE A 173 -14.16 11.29 10.42
N SER A 174 -13.92 10.03 10.74
CA SER A 174 -12.60 9.52 11.14
C SER A 174 -12.11 8.58 10.05
N ILE A 175 -10.94 8.87 9.48
CA ILE A 175 -10.40 8.22 8.29
C ILE A 175 -9.17 7.40 8.68
N TYR A 176 -9.19 6.10 8.36
CA TYR A 176 -8.07 5.20 8.58
C TYR A 176 -7.42 4.88 7.22
N PRO A 177 -6.35 5.60 6.83
CA PRO A 177 -5.70 5.42 5.54
C PRO A 177 -4.77 4.21 5.52
N ILE A 178 -4.79 3.48 4.40
CA ILE A 178 -3.80 2.50 3.99
C ILE A 178 -3.10 3.08 2.76
N TYR A 179 -1.78 3.26 2.83
CA TYR A 179 -1.01 3.96 1.80
C TYR A 179 -0.39 3.03 0.75
N GLN A 180 -0.08 3.56 -0.43
CA GLN A 180 0.61 2.86 -1.52
C GLN A 180 2.13 2.75 -1.28
N THR A 181 2.52 2.14 -0.17
CA THR A 181 3.94 1.93 0.18
C THR A 181 4.63 1.06 -0.89
N GLN A 182 5.93 1.29 -1.15
CA GLN A 182 6.74 0.61 -2.19
C GLN A 182 6.49 0.97 -3.67
N ARG A 183 5.34 1.58 -4.04
CA ARG A 183 5.08 2.03 -5.42
C ARG A 183 5.85 3.30 -5.80
N SER A 184 6.21 4.12 -4.81
CA SER A 184 6.97 5.35 -5.00
C SER A 184 8.37 5.27 -4.39
N LEU A 185 9.29 6.04 -4.96
CA LEU A 185 10.61 6.29 -4.39
C LEU A 185 10.58 7.38 -3.32
N THR A 186 9.57 8.26 -3.34
CA THR A 186 9.34 9.30 -2.33
C THR A 186 8.66 8.72 -1.09
N LYS A 187 8.89 9.35 0.07
CA LYS A 187 8.17 9.02 1.33
C LYS A 187 6.70 9.43 1.30
N GLU A 188 6.35 10.31 0.38
CA GLU A 188 4.99 10.77 0.16
C GLU A 188 4.29 9.81 -0.79
N THR A 189 3.34 9.03 -0.26
CA THR A 189 2.56 8.05 -0.99
C THR A 189 1.08 8.42 -0.91
N SER A 190 0.39 8.33 -2.04
CA SER A 190 -1.08 8.44 -2.08
C SER A 190 -1.71 7.25 -1.35
N PHE A 191 -2.98 7.37 -0.98
CA PHE A 191 -3.70 6.24 -0.37
C PHE A 191 -3.98 5.13 -1.40
N LYS A 192 -4.00 3.90 -0.90
CA LYS A 192 -4.55 2.71 -1.57
C LYS A 192 -6.02 2.55 -1.20
N MET A 193 -6.31 2.65 0.10
CA MET A 193 -7.65 2.46 0.63
C MET A 193 -7.87 3.39 1.84
N LEU A 194 -9.05 3.96 1.96
CA LEU A 194 -9.51 4.67 3.14
C LEU A 194 -10.65 3.86 3.77
N ILE A 195 -10.52 3.56 5.06
CA ILE A 195 -11.64 3.07 5.85
C ILE A 195 -12.27 4.27 6.56
N VAL A 196 -13.57 4.47 6.35
CA VAL A 196 -14.28 5.68 6.75
C VAL A 196 -15.26 5.36 7.86
N TYR A 197 -15.18 6.10 8.96
CA TYR A 197 -16.14 6.08 10.06
C TYR A 197 -16.85 7.42 10.14
N LYS A 198 -18.15 7.43 10.44
CA LYS A 198 -18.85 8.66 10.85
C LYS A 198 -18.41 9.05 12.25
N ARG A 199 -18.37 10.35 12.52
CA ARG A 199 -18.16 10.92 13.86
C ARG A 199 -19.16 10.30 14.83
N GLY A 200 -18.65 9.61 15.86
CA GLY A 200 -19.45 8.75 16.73
C GLY A 200 -19.10 7.25 16.63
N GLY A 201 -18.17 6.87 15.76
CA GLY A 201 -17.54 5.54 15.76
C GLY A 201 -18.27 4.47 14.95
N ALA A 202 -19.22 4.85 14.09
CA ALA A 202 -19.89 3.90 13.21
C ALA A 202 -19.16 3.79 11.86
N PHE A 203 -18.75 2.57 11.49
CA PHE A 203 -18.24 2.29 10.15
C PHE A 203 -19.21 2.77 9.08
N PHE A 204 -18.71 3.58 8.15
CA PHE A 204 -19.50 4.24 7.11
C PHE A 204 -19.29 3.57 5.75
N GLY A 205 -18.03 3.46 5.34
CA GLY A 205 -17.68 2.97 4.01
C GLY A 205 -16.18 2.77 3.81
N ILE A 206 -15.86 2.33 2.61
CA ILE A 206 -14.48 2.11 2.13
C ILE A 206 -14.32 2.88 0.83
N ILE A 207 -13.20 3.56 0.68
CA ILE A 207 -12.82 4.24 -0.56
C ILE A 207 -11.54 3.61 -1.08
N THR A 208 -11.49 3.19 -2.33
CA THR A 208 -10.29 2.66 -2.96
C THR A 208 -9.82 3.56 -4.10
N ASN A 209 -8.53 3.50 -4.39
CA ASN A 209 -7.88 4.27 -5.45
C ASN A 209 -7.27 3.30 -6.47
N GLU A 210 -7.70 3.41 -7.74
CA GLU A 210 -7.27 2.64 -8.91
C GLU A 210 -7.69 1.16 -8.96
N PHE A 211 -8.52 0.67 -8.02
CA PHE A 211 -9.02 -0.70 -8.09
C PHE A 211 -10.41 -0.86 -7.46
N GLN A 212 -11.13 -1.85 -7.96
CA GLN A 212 -12.44 -2.24 -7.47
C GLN A 212 -12.35 -3.33 -6.40
N LEU A 213 -13.28 -3.31 -5.46
CA LEU A 213 -13.51 -4.38 -4.49
C LEU A 213 -14.74 -5.20 -4.90
N ASN A 214 -14.63 -6.52 -4.77
CA ASN A 214 -15.77 -7.42 -4.92
C ASN A 214 -16.40 -7.71 -3.55
N ILE A 215 -17.20 -6.76 -3.06
CA ILE A 215 -17.83 -6.81 -1.74
C ILE A 215 -19.34 -6.54 -1.80
N PRO A 216 -20.14 -7.08 -0.87
CA PRO A 216 -21.56 -6.79 -0.80
C PRO A 216 -21.77 -5.35 -0.31
N VAL A 217 -22.45 -4.54 -1.13
CA VAL A 217 -22.75 -3.14 -0.82
C VAL A 217 -24.24 -2.81 -0.91
N LYS A 218 -24.64 -1.78 -0.16
CA LYS A 218 -25.98 -1.16 -0.29
C LYS A 218 -26.03 -0.08 -1.35
N SER A 219 -24.91 0.61 -1.52
CA SER A 219 -24.69 1.62 -2.55
C SER A 219 -23.20 1.69 -2.84
N GLU A 220 -22.89 2.04 -4.07
CA GLU A 220 -21.54 2.36 -4.54
C GLU A 220 -21.60 3.57 -5.45
N LYS A 221 -20.46 4.24 -5.60
CA LYS A 221 -20.27 5.34 -6.56
C LYS A 221 -18.84 5.32 -7.07
N GLU A 222 -18.66 5.70 -8.32
CA GLU A 222 -17.35 5.79 -8.99
C GLU A 222 -17.16 7.23 -9.47
N GLU A 223 -15.96 7.77 -9.27
CA GLU A 223 -15.55 9.09 -9.73
C GLU A 223 -14.08 9.07 -10.14
N SER A 224 -13.78 9.18 -11.44
CA SER A 224 -12.43 8.98 -11.98
C SER A 224 -11.85 7.62 -11.56
N ASP A 225 -10.71 7.59 -10.85
CA ASP A 225 -10.06 6.36 -10.38
C ASP A 225 -10.49 5.96 -8.95
N LEU A 226 -11.50 6.64 -8.39
CA LEU A 226 -11.97 6.45 -7.02
C LEU A 226 -13.26 5.64 -6.99
N TYR A 227 -13.28 4.63 -6.11
CA TYR A 227 -14.46 3.80 -5.87
C TYR A 227 -14.91 3.92 -4.42
N PHE A 228 -16.19 4.24 -4.23
CA PHE A 228 -16.80 4.47 -2.93
C PHE A 228 -17.78 3.34 -2.64
N TYR A 229 -17.53 2.60 -1.57
CA TYR A 229 -18.32 1.44 -1.17
C TYR A 229 -18.99 1.68 0.18
N PHE A 230 -20.30 1.43 0.26
CA PHE A 230 -21.07 1.56 1.50
C PHE A 230 -21.76 0.23 1.86
N PRO A 231 -21.08 -0.67 2.61
CA PRO A 231 -21.63 -1.99 2.95
C PRO A 231 -22.81 -1.94 3.92
N ALA A 232 -22.74 -1.05 4.92
CA ALA A 232 -23.69 -1.04 6.03
C ALA A 232 -24.92 -0.15 5.79
N GLN A 233 -24.78 0.91 4.99
CA GLN A 233 -25.83 1.93 4.76
C GLN A 233 -25.78 2.51 3.34
N LYS A 234 -26.83 3.24 2.95
CA LYS A 234 -26.82 4.01 1.69
C LYS A 234 -26.21 5.38 1.97
N ALA A 235 -25.31 5.85 1.12
CA ALA A 235 -24.82 7.23 1.18
C ALA A 235 -25.81 8.19 0.52
N THR A 236 -25.93 9.40 1.06
CA THR A 236 -26.61 10.52 0.41
C THR A 236 -25.63 11.27 -0.49
N ASP A 237 -26.14 12.09 -1.42
CA ASP A 237 -25.28 12.95 -2.25
C ASP A 237 -24.42 13.88 -1.40
N ARG A 238 -24.98 14.41 -0.30
CA ARG A 238 -24.22 15.21 0.68
C ARG A 238 -23.08 14.42 1.32
N ASP A 239 -23.30 13.16 1.69
CA ASP A 239 -22.23 12.32 2.26
C ASP A 239 -21.10 12.13 1.22
N PHE A 240 -21.46 11.93 -0.05
CA PHE A 240 -20.49 11.77 -1.12
C PHE A 240 -19.66 13.05 -1.34
N ASP A 241 -20.31 14.22 -1.43
CA ASP A 241 -19.62 15.50 -1.63
C ASP A 241 -18.67 15.79 -0.46
N ALA A 242 -19.07 15.47 0.77
CA ALA A 242 -18.22 15.59 1.94
C ALA A 242 -17.01 14.63 1.86
N LEU A 243 -17.21 13.38 1.42
CA LEU A 243 -16.11 12.43 1.25
C LEU A 243 -15.16 12.80 0.12
N MET A 244 -15.64 13.41 -0.97
CA MET A 244 -14.76 13.91 -2.04
C MET A 244 -13.76 14.94 -1.51
N ASN A 245 -14.22 15.88 -0.67
CA ASN A 245 -13.33 16.84 -0.02
C ASN A 245 -12.29 16.16 0.87
N VAL A 246 -12.70 15.13 1.61
CA VAL A 246 -11.78 14.32 2.43
C VAL A 246 -10.73 13.64 1.56
N VAL A 247 -11.14 13.02 0.45
CA VAL A 247 -10.23 12.25 -0.42
C VAL A 247 -9.13 13.13 -1.01
N PHE A 248 -9.42 14.38 -1.37
CA PHE A 248 -8.42 15.31 -1.91
C PHE A 248 -7.26 15.58 -0.95
N GLU A 249 -7.45 15.46 0.37
CA GLU A 249 -6.36 15.57 1.35
C GLU A 249 -5.41 14.36 1.34
N PHE A 250 -5.84 13.22 0.78
CA PHE A 250 -5.05 11.98 0.69
C PHE A 250 -4.50 11.70 -0.72
N ILE A 251 -4.97 12.41 -1.74
CA ILE A 251 -4.39 12.38 -3.08
C ILE A 251 -3.25 13.38 -3.13
N LYS A 252 -2.02 12.86 -3.22
CA LYS A 252 -0.86 13.71 -3.50
C LYS A 252 -0.66 13.79 -5.02
N LEU A 253 -0.70 15.02 -5.54
CA LEU A 253 -0.39 15.37 -6.93
C LEU A 253 1.12 15.30 -7.19
#